data_AF-A0A3A4KJW6-F1
#
_entry.id   AF-A0A3A4KJW6-F1
#
_cell.length_a   1.000
_cell.length_b   1.000
_cell.length_c   1.000
_cell.angle_alpha   90.00
_cell.angle_beta   90.00
_cell.angle_gamma   90.00
#
_symmetry.space_group_name_H-M   'P 1'
#
loop_
_entity.id
_entity.type
_entity.pdbx_description
1 polymer ?
#
loop_
_entity_poly.entity_id
_entity_poly.type
_entity_poly.pdbx_seq_one_letter_code
_entity_poly.pdbx_strand_id
1 'polypeptide(L)'
;MPQRNAATENAIGRIARAPNPPIGKTDPVTRYAFDTDRNALIATWASGRGDLAETVALLPPVNTEHATDLASHLTTLSRFQWRTYTHPASAAGDPDIPHSEAYRRAEERRNFKEVEPGIRTPNLPTEHGLVVSYSGVVESAHRLGRTLHAIDDPGLRTAIIEEIRREQAAIESAELGDLTGRARQAVELSRPDVSPAQVQAADDLLRQDPLGSIELFTELDPASAAVAAAHWLYAAAEAAGELAELATVDVIAEADDIEALPVEIPTLVLERLTAGETPTDVVTDLIAEAMAVSEGHVPNPWGVVARVADIEEQARKHNVDGATRAALLAEFRISRLDPTRPALDLLEDLLDGIRGCLLLYVEHSAEDAPETNFIEDVRAEADDNRDRLL
;
A
#
# COMPACT_ATOMS: atom_id res chain seq x y z
N MET A 1 24.83 -45.36 40.51
CA MET A 1 23.46 -44.81 40.43
C MET A 1 23.43 -43.84 39.26
N PRO A 2 22.66 -44.15 38.20
CA PRO A 2 22.76 -43.46 36.91
C PRO A 2 21.88 -42.21 36.84
N GLN A 3 22.36 -41.25 36.06
CA GLN A 3 21.66 -40.04 35.62
C GLN A 3 20.39 -40.43 34.84
N ARG A 4 19.25 -39.83 35.21
CA ARG A 4 18.00 -39.91 34.45
C ARG A 4 17.95 -38.73 33.47
N ASN A 5 17.90 -39.06 32.18
CA ASN A 5 17.61 -38.17 31.07
C ASN A 5 16.26 -37.47 31.28
N ALA A 6 16.27 -36.13 31.28
CA ALA A 6 15.09 -35.29 31.09
C ALA A 6 15.15 -34.71 29.67
N ALA A 7 14.82 -35.54 28.69
CA ALA A 7 14.73 -35.15 27.28
C ALA A 7 13.54 -35.84 26.60
N THR A 8 12.42 -35.97 27.32
CA THR A 8 11.20 -36.58 26.79
C THR A 8 10.04 -36.02 27.59
N GLU A 9 9.47 -34.90 27.13
CA GLU A 9 8.09 -34.42 27.38
C GLU A 9 8.00 -32.93 27.03
N ASN A 10 7.69 -32.65 25.76
CA ASN A 10 6.77 -31.57 25.36
C ASN A 10 6.62 -31.59 23.83
N ALA A 11 6.07 -32.71 23.34
CA ALA A 11 5.44 -32.79 22.03
C ALA A 11 3.93 -32.97 22.28
N ILE A 12 3.25 -31.87 22.59
CA ILE A 12 1.79 -31.80 22.55
C ILE A 12 1.45 -30.67 21.59
N GLY A 13 0.93 -31.08 20.43
CA GLY A 13 0.57 -30.22 19.31
C GLY A 13 -0.39 -29.12 19.75
N ARG A 14 0.04 -27.88 19.59
CA ARG A 14 -0.87 -26.77 19.37
C ARG A 14 -1.28 -26.82 17.91
N ILE A 15 -2.56 -27.14 17.68
CA ILE A 15 -3.22 -26.87 16.41
C ILE A 15 -3.21 -25.34 16.26
N ALA A 16 -2.22 -24.82 15.56
CA ALA A 16 -2.18 -23.42 15.18
C ALA A 16 -3.31 -23.20 14.16
N ARG A 17 -4.37 -22.51 14.57
CA ARG A 17 -5.27 -21.89 13.60
C ARG A 17 -4.49 -20.80 12.89
N ALA A 18 -4.34 -20.92 11.57
CA ALA A 18 -3.91 -19.81 10.74
C ALA A 18 -4.81 -18.59 11.03
N PRO A 19 -4.26 -17.37 11.07
CA PRO A 19 -5.08 -16.18 11.25
C PRO A 19 -6.10 -16.10 10.09
N ASN A 20 -7.39 -15.99 10.44
CA ASN A 20 -8.41 -15.65 9.45
C ASN A 20 -8.15 -14.19 9.01
N PRO A 21 -8.15 -13.91 7.70
CA PRO A 21 -8.00 -12.54 7.24
C PRO A 21 -9.21 -11.68 7.67
N PRO A 22 -9.00 -10.37 7.89
CA PRO A 22 -10.08 -9.44 8.23
C PRO A 22 -11.14 -9.43 7.13
N ILE A 23 -12.41 -9.44 7.55
CA ILE A 23 -13.57 -9.33 6.66
C ILE A 23 -13.84 -7.84 6.47
N GLY A 24 -13.43 -7.29 5.32
CA GLY A 24 -13.74 -5.91 4.94
C GLY A 24 -12.77 -5.39 3.89
N LYS A 25 -13.23 -5.37 2.63
CA LYS A 25 -12.49 -4.99 1.40
C LYS A 25 -11.40 -6.00 1.02
N THR A 26 -11.55 -6.60 -0.15
CA THR A 26 -10.58 -7.53 -0.73
C THR A 26 -9.38 -6.76 -1.24
N ASP A 27 -8.18 -7.11 -0.75
CA ASP A 27 -6.90 -6.55 -1.21
C ASP A 27 -6.88 -6.43 -2.75
N PRO A 28 -6.33 -5.36 -3.33
CA PRO A 28 -6.23 -5.17 -4.78
C PRO A 28 -5.09 -6.06 -5.33
N VAL A 29 -5.33 -7.37 -5.26
CA VAL A 29 -4.47 -8.43 -5.78
C VAL A 29 -5.23 -9.21 -6.85
N THR A 30 -4.54 -10.00 -7.66
CA THR A 30 -5.18 -10.88 -8.65
C THR A 30 -6.21 -11.79 -7.97
N ARG A 31 -7.47 -11.62 -8.33
CA ARG A 31 -8.59 -12.46 -7.90
C ARG A 31 -8.87 -13.50 -8.97
N TYR A 32 -9.14 -14.71 -8.52
CA TYR A 32 -9.49 -15.81 -9.41
C TYR A 32 -10.97 -16.14 -9.20
N ALA A 33 -11.67 -16.38 -10.30
CA ALA A 33 -13.09 -16.68 -10.31
C ALA A 33 -13.39 -17.87 -11.22
N PHE A 34 -14.46 -18.59 -10.90
CA PHE A 34 -14.97 -19.67 -11.74
C PHE A 34 -16.14 -19.16 -12.58
N ASP A 35 -15.98 -19.18 -13.89
CA ASP A 35 -17.03 -18.94 -14.88
C ASP A 35 -17.79 -20.25 -15.12
N THR A 36 -19.01 -20.32 -14.59
CA THR A 36 -19.88 -21.50 -14.67
C THR A 36 -20.36 -21.79 -16.08
N ASP A 37 -20.52 -20.77 -16.91
CA ASP A 37 -21.08 -20.92 -18.26
C ASP A 37 -20.02 -21.47 -19.22
N ARG A 38 -18.77 -20.99 -19.08
CA ARG A 38 -17.63 -21.44 -19.90
C ARG A 38 -16.86 -22.61 -19.28
N ASN A 39 -17.21 -23.02 -18.06
CA ASN A 39 -16.44 -23.94 -17.23
C ASN A 39 -14.95 -23.54 -17.18
N ALA A 40 -14.67 -22.28 -16.88
CA ALA A 40 -13.34 -21.69 -17.02
C ALA A 40 -12.90 -20.99 -15.73
N LEU A 41 -11.61 -21.05 -15.45
CA LEU A 41 -10.98 -20.24 -14.41
C LEU A 41 -10.52 -18.92 -15.02
N ILE A 42 -10.94 -17.80 -14.42
CA ILE A 42 -10.66 -16.44 -14.85
C ILE A 42 -9.79 -15.76 -13.79
N ALA A 43 -8.74 -15.07 -14.19
CA ALA A 43 -7.99 -14.13 -13.36
C ALA A 43 -8.48 -12.72 -13.64
N THR A 44 -8.66 -11.92 -12.60
CA THR A 44 -9.04 -10.51 -12.66
C THR A 44 -8.12 -9.68 -11.77
N TRP A 45 -7.61 -8.57 -12.26
CA TRP A 45 -6.73 -7.69 -11.47
C TRP A 45 -6.98 -6.23 -11.85
N ALA A 46 -6.71 -5.35 -10.90
CA ALA A 46 -6.89 -3.93 -11.08
C ALA A 46 -5.78 -3.33 -11.95
N SER A 47 -6.11 -2.28 -12.69
CA SER A 47 -5.18 -1.56 -13.56
C SER A 47 -5.11 -0.06 -13.29
N GLY A 48 -5.68 0.42 -12.18
CA GLY A 48 -5.84 1.85 -11.86
C GLY A 48 -6.95 2.55 -12.66
N ARG A 49 -7.36 2.01 -13.81
CA ARG A 49 -8.50 2.53 -14.62
C ARG A 49 -9.75 1.63 -14.58
N GLY A 50 -9.64 0.49 -13.89
CA GLY A 50 -10.64 -0.57 -13.86
C GLY A 50 -9.99 -1.95 -13.87
N ASP A 51 -10.82 -2.99 -13.84
CA ASP A 51 -10.35 -4.37 -13.78
C ASP A 51 -10.10 -4.94 -15.19
N LEU A 52 -8.97 -5.62 -15.34
CA LEU A 52 -8.69 -6.49 -16.48
C LEU A 52 -9.03 -7.93 -16.13
N ALA A 53 -9.36 -8.74 -17.13
CA ALA A 53 -9.70 -10.14 -16.96
C ALA A 53 -9.07 -11.02 -18.04
N GLU A 54 -8.61 -12.21 -17.66
CA GLU A 54 -8.02 -13.19 -18.56
C GLU A 54 -8.48 -14.61 -18.20
N THR A 55 -8.76 -15.44 -19.19
CA THR A 55 -8.99 -16.87 -18.97
C THR A 55 -7.66 -17.56 -18.68
N VAL A 56 -7.54 -18.16 -17.50
CA VAL A 56 -6.36 -18.93 -17.07
C VAL A 56 -6.39 -20.34 -17.68
N ALA A 57 -7.53 -21.03 -17.52
CA ALA A 57 -7.69 -22.40 -17.99
C ALA A 57 -9.16 -22.73 -18.21
N LEU A 58 -9.43 -23.60 -19.18
CA LEU A 58 -10.69 -24.34 -19.22
C LEU A 58 -10.57 -25.51 -18.25
N LEU A 59 -11.58 -25.67 -17.39
CA LEU A 59 -11.59 -26.76 -16.42
C LEU A 59 -12.07 -28.06 -17.08
N PRO A 60 -11.54 -29.22 -16.65
CA PRO A 60 -12.17 -30.49 -16.97
C PRO A 60 -13.56 -30.59 -16.29
N PRO A 61 -14.34 -31.65 -16.55
CA PRO A 61 -15.63 -31.87 -15.88
C PRO A 61 -15.41 -32.09 -14.37
N VAL A 62 -15.39 -31.02 -13.60
CA VAL A 62 -15.25 -31.01 -12.14
C VAL A 62 -16.55 -30.53 -11.50
N ASN A 63 -16.75 -30.87 -10.23
CA ASN A 63 -17.85 -30.28 -9.48
C ASN A 63 -17.57 -28.79 -9.22
N THR A 64 -18.63 -28.02 -8.96
CA THR A 64 -18.52 -26.58 -8.69
C THR A 64 -17.64 -26.30 -7.47
N GLU A 65 -17.69 -27.15 -6.44
CA GLU A 65 -16.90 -27.01 -5.22
C GLU A 65 -15.40 -27.00 -5.48
N HIS A 66 -14.87 -27.97 -6.23
CA HIS A 66 -13.46 -28.01 -6.62
C HIS A 66 -13.07 -26.80 -7.46
N ALA A 67 -13.94 -26.34 -8.36
CA ALA A 67 -13.68 -25.17 -9.19
C ALA A 67 -13.60 -23.88 -8.35
N THR A 68 -14.53 -23.70 -7.41
CA THR A 68 -14.53 -22.55 -6.49
C THR A 68 -13.38 -22.61 -5.48
N ASP A 69 -13.01 -23.80 -5.00
CA ASP A 69 -11.85 -24.00 -4.13
C ASP A 69 -10.55 -23.66 -4.85
N LEU A 70 -10.41 -24.05 -6.13
CA LEU A 70 -9.25 -23.72 -6.95
C LEU A 70 -9.10 -22.19 -7.07
N ALA A 71 -10.19 -21.49 -7.39
CA ALA A 71 -10.23 -20.04 -7.48
C ALA A 71 -9.90 -19.37 -6.13
N SER A 72 -10.45 -19.87 -5.03
CA SER A 72 -10.19 -19.37 -3.67
C SER A 72 -8.73 -19.56 -3.25
N HIS A 73 -8.16 -20.73 -3.49
CA HIS A 73 -6.76 -21.04 -3.16
C HIS A 73 -5.78 -20.21 -4.00
N LEU A 74 -6.06 -19.99 -5.29
CA LEU A 74 -5.23 -19.12 -6.13
C LEU A 74 -5.28 -17.66 -5.69
N THR A 75 -6.46 -17.14 -5.38
CA THR A 75 -6.63 -15.79 -4.83
C THR A 75 -5.87 -15.64 -3.51
N THR A 76 -5.91 -16.67 -2.66
CA THR A 76 -5.18 -16.68 -1.39
C THR A 76 -3.67 -16.70 -1.60
N LEU A 77 -3.17 -17.50 -2.54
CA LEU A 77 -1.75 -17.52 -2.90
C LEU A 77 -1.30 -16.15 -3.44
N SER A 78 -2.04 -15.58 -4.40
CA SER A 78 -1.74 -14.25 -4.95
C SER A 78 -1.69 -13.19 -3.84
N ARG A 79 -2.64 -13.19 -2.90
CA ARG A 79 -2.60 -12.30 -1.72
C ARG A 79 -1.29 -12.43 -0.93
N PHE A 80 -0.87 -13.65 -0.59
CA PHE A 80 0.36 -13.84 0.17
C PHE A 80 1.61 -13.44 -0.62
N GLN A 81 1.60 -13.62 -1.94
CA GLN A 81 2.70 -13.20 -2.80
C GLN A 81 2.77 -11.67 -2.92
N TRP A 82 1.67 -10.98 -3.21
CA TRP A 82 1.64 -9.52 -3.24
C TRP A 82 1.86 -8.87 -1.88
N ARG A 83 1.62 -9.61 -0.78
CA ARG A 83 2.04 -9.15 0.55
C ARG A 83 3.55 -8.96 0.65
N THR A 84 4.37 -9.73 -0.07
CA THR A 84 5.83 -9.52 -0.07
C THR A 84 6.24 -8.24 -0.81
N TYR A 85 5.42 -7.78 -1.75
CA TYR A 85 5.59 -6.51 -2.45
C TYR A 85 5.23 -5.32 -1.55
N THR A 86 4.08 -5.38 -0.86
CA THR A 86 3.63 -4.31 0.04
C THR A 86 4.42 -4.24 1.35
N HIS A 87 4.97 -5.37 1.79
CA HIS A 87 5.76 -5.47 3.02
C HIS A 87 7.18 -5.96 2.68
N PRO A 88 7.98 -5.16 1.96
CA PRO A 88 9.34 -5.57 1.62
C PRO A 88 10.19 -5.62 2.89
N ALA A 89 11.28 -6.41 2.83
CA ALA A 89 12.21 -6.53 3.94
C ALA A 89 12.95 -5.23 4.23
N SER A 90 13.25 -4.43 3.19
CA SER A 90 13.88 -3.11 3.27
C SER A 90 13.15 -2.17 4.24
N ALA A 91 11.81 -2.24 4.24
CA ALA A 91 10.96 -1.44 5.11
C ALA A 91 10.90 -1.88 6.57
N ALA A 92 11.51 -3.02 6.93
CA ALA A 92 11.48 -3.58 8.28
C ALA A 92 12.85 -3.61 8.97
N GLY A 93 13.87 -2.99 8.37
CA GLY A 93 15.24 -2.96 8.85
C GLY A 93 16.14 -4.00 8.20
N ASP A 94 17.15 -4.47 8.95
CA ASP A 94 18.20 -5.34 8.41
C ASP A 94 17.73 -6.82 8.31
N PRO A 95 17.67 -7.40 7.08
CA PRO A 95 17.26 -8.79 6.89
C PRO A 95 18.32 -9.81 7.34
N ASP A 96 19.56 -9.40 7.61
CA ASP A 96 20.63 -10.29 8.06
C ASP A 96 20.53 -10.62 9.56
N ILE A 97 19.71 -9.87 10.31
CA ILE A 97 19.45 -10.13 11.74
C ILE A 97 18.47 -11.32 11.87
N PRO A 98 18.90 -12.49 12.38
CA PRO A 98 18.03 -13.67 12.42
C PRO A 98 16.77 -13.44 13.27
N HIS A 99 15.65 -13.95 12.79
CA HIS A 99 14.32 -13.85 13.43
C HIS A 99 13.74 -12.44 13.57
N SER A 100 14.39 -11.40 13.01
CA SER A 100 13.83 -10.06 12.85
C SER A 100 12.62 -10.08 11.90
N GLU A 101 11.85 -9.00 11.89
CA GLU A 101 10.74 -8.85 10.95
C GLU A 101 11.25 -8.77 9.50
N ALA A 102 12.32 -8.01 9.23
CA ALA A 102 12.98 -7.96 7.93
C ALA A 102 13.46 -9.34 7.46
N TYR A 103 14.04 -10.15 8.37
CA TYR A 103 14.44 -11.52 8.06
C TYR A 103 13.24 -12.38 7.65
N ARG A 104 12.12 -12.30 8.37
CA ARG A 104 10.89 -13.07 8.05
C ARG A 104 10.28 -12.65 6.72
N ARG A 105 10.20 -11.35 6.45
CA ARG A 105 9.71 -10.81 5.16
C ARG A 105 10.61 -11.27 4.01
N ALA A 106 11.93 -11.23 4.20
CA ALA A 106 12.89 -11.71 3.22
C ALA A 106 12.79 -13.23 2.98
N GLU A 107 12.62 -14.02 4.05
CA GLU A 107 12.36 -15.47 3.93
C GLU A 107 11.07 -15.75 3.15
N GLU A 108 9.99 -15.00 3.38
CA GLU A 108 8.74 -15.21 2.64
C GLU A 108 8.86 -14.90 1.15
N ARG A 109 9.62 -13.86 0.79
CA ARG A 109 9.96 -13.61 -0.62
C ARG A 109 10.82 -14.74 -1.20
N ARG A 110 11.81 -15.25 -0.45
CA ARG A 110 12.65 -16.39 -0.86
C ARG A 110 11.86 -17.69 -1.04
N ASN A 111 10.73 -17.85 -0.34
CA ASN A 111 9.86 -19.01 -0.44
C ASN A 111 9.10 -19.11 -1.78
N PHE A 112 9.19 -18.11 -2.67
CA PHE A 112 8.61 -18.21 -4.02
C PHE A 112 9.13 -19.43 -4.78
N LYS A 113 10.39 -19.83 -4.55
CA LYS A 113 11.01 -21.03 -5.14
C LYS A 113 10.34 -22.34 -4.70
N GLU A 114 9.68 -22.35 -3.55
CA GLU A 114 9.00 -23.52 -2.98
C GLU A 114 7.55 -23.67 -3.46
N VAL A 115 7.00 -22.65 -4.15
CA VAL A 115 5.60 -22.65 -4.60
C VAL A 115 5.33 -23.75 -5.61
N GLU A 116 6.14 -23.85 -6.67
CA GLU A 116 5.97 -24.91 -7.67
C GLU A 116 6.17 -26.32 -7.07
N PRO A 117 7.23 -26.61 -6.30
CA PRO A 117 7.35 -27.86 -5.55
C PRO A 117 6.13 -28.15 -4.67
N GLY A 118 5.62 -27.14 -3.95
CA GLY A 118 4.46 -27.28 -3.08
C GLY A 118 3.18 -27.68 -3.81
N ILE A 119 3.02 -27.25 -5.06
CA ILE A 119 1.90 -27.60 -5.94
C ILE A 119 2.07 -29.00 -6.56
N ARG A 120 3.28 -29.33 -7.00
CA ARG A 120 3.57 -30.63 -7.65
C ARG A 120 3.55 -31.78 -6.66
N THR A 121 4.08 -31.55 -5.46
CA THR A 121 4.19 -32.53 -4.38
C THR A 121 3.56 -31.94 -3.11
N PRO A 122 2.23 -31.83 -3.05
CA PRO A 122 1.56 -31.27 -1.90
C PRO A 122 1.66 -32.17 -0.67
N ASN A 123 1.66 -31.56 0.52
CA ASN A 123 1.45 -32.31 1.76
C ASN A 123 0.02 -32.86 1.76
N LEU A 124 -0.12 -34.16 1.48
CA LEU A 124 -1.40 -34.88 1.53
C LEU A 124 -1.71 -35.31 2.97
N PRO A 125 -3.00 -35.41 3.36
CA PRO A 125 -3.38 -35.98 4.64
C PRO A 125 -2.87 -37.42 4.80
N THR A 126 -2.26 -37.73 5.95
CA THR A 126 -1.79 -39.08 6.30
C THR A 126 -2.48 -39.58 7.57
N GLU A 127 -2.20 -40.82 7.97
CA GLU A 127 -2.67 -41.37 9.26
C GLU A 127 -2.17 -40.56 10.48
N HIS A 128 -1.06 -39.83 10.32
CA HIS A 128 -0.49 -38.97 11.36
C HIS A 128 -1.00 -37.52 11.30
N GLY A 129 -1.94 -37.23 10.41
CA GLY A 129 -2.50 -35.90 10.18
C GLY A 129 -1.94 -35.20 8.94
N LEU A 130 -2.19 -33.90 8.86
CA LEU A 130 -1.77 -33.02 7.76
C LEU A 130 -0.58 -32.16 8.21
N VAL A 131 0.51 -32.20 7.45
CA VAL A 131 1.63 -31.27 7.62
C VAL A 131 1.27 -29.93 6.98
N VAL A 132 1.37 -28.87 7.76
CA VAL A 132 1.02 -27.49 7.38
C VAL A 132 2.24 -26.60 7.55
N SER A 133 2.53 -25.75 6.58
CA SER A 133 3.62 -24.77 6.68
C SER A 133 3.19 -23.54 7.47
N TYR A 134 4.12 -22.94 8.21
CA TYR A 134 3.91 -21.62 8.83
C TYR A 134 4.00 -20.48 7.81
N SER A 135 4.67 -20.71 6.67
CA SER A 135 4.72 -19.74 5.59
C SER A 135 3.38 -19.67 4.87
N GLY A 136 2.84 -18.46 4.75
CA GLY A 136 1.55 -18.22 4.07
C GLY A 136 1.64 -18.59 2.58
N VAL A 137 2.77 -18.27 1.95
CA VAL A 137 3.06 -18.58 0.53
C VAL A 137 3.14 -20.10 0.33
N VAL A 138 3.95 -20.79 1.14
CA VAL A 138 4.19 -22.23 0.99
C VAL A 138 2.95 -23.04 1.33
N GLU A 139 2.23 -22.72 2.40
CA GLU A 139 1.01 -23.44 2.74
C GLU A 139 -0.07 -23.23 1.68
N SER A 140 -0.22 -22.02 1.14
CA SER A 140 -1.18 -21.74 0.05
C SER A 140 -0.86 -22.57 -1.20
N ALA A 141 0.42 -22.71 -1.54
CA ALA A 141 0.88 -23.58 -2.62
C ALA A 141 0.51 -25.06 -2.37
N HIS A 142 0.68 -25.56 -1.14
CA HIS A 142 0.25 -26.91 -0.78
C HIS A 142 -1.28 -27.09 -0.82
N ARG A 143 -2.07 -26.09 -0.38
CA ARG A 143 -3.54 -26.15 -0.48
C ARG A 143 -3.99 -26.30 -1.92
N LEU A 144 -3.42 -25.47 -2.79
CA LEU A 144 -3.65 -25.50 -4.22
C LEU A 144 -3.24 -26.85 -4.82
N GLY A 145 -2.06 -27.35 -4.47
CA GLY A 145 -1.58 -28.67 -4.89
C GLY A 145 -2.51 -29.80 -4.46
N ARG A 146 -3.07 -29.76 -3.24
CA ARG A 146 -4.07 -30.74 -2.77
C ARG A 146 -5.35 -30.69 -3.62
N THR A 147 -5.88 -29.51 -3.93
CA THR A 147 -7.04 -29.38 -4.81
C THR A 147 -6.75 -29.93 -6.21
N LEU A 148 -5.59 -29.59 -6.78
CA LEU A 148 -5.17 -30.11 -8.09
C LEU A 148 -4.87 -31.62 -8.09
N HIS A 149 -4.45 -32.17 -6.95
CA HIS A 149 -4.30 -33.61 -6.77
C HIS A 149 -5.66 -34.32 -6.76
N ALA A 150 -6.68 -33.73 -6.13
CA ALA A 150 -8.04 -34.28 -6.12
C ALA A 150 -8.73 -34.22 -7.50
N ILE A 151 -8.44 -33.19 -8.31
CA ILE A 151 -8.94 -33.06 -9.69
C ILE A 151 -8.23 -34.05 -10.64
N ASP A 152 -6.96 -34.34 -10.38
CA ASP A 152 -6.10 -35.26 -11.14
C ASP A 152 -6.03 -34.99 -12.66
N ASP A 153 -5.95 -33.71 -13.04
CA ASP A 153 -5.73 -33.30 -14.43
C ASP A 153 -4.32 -32.69 -14.62
N PRO A 154 -3.42 -33.37 -15.36
CA PRO A 154 -2.06 -32.87 -15.59
C PRO A 154 -1.98 -31.58 -16.43
N GLY A 155 -2.94 -31.38 -17.34
CA GLY A 155 -2.99 -30.19 -18.21
C GLY A 155 -3.34 -28.95 -17.40
N LEU A 156 -4.38 -29.05 -16.57
CA LEU A 156 -4.79 -28.03 -15.62
C LEU A 156 -3.66 -27.72 -14.64
N ARG A 157 -3.02 -28.74 -14.04
CA ARG A 157 -1.87 -28.53 -13.15
C ARG A 157 -0.76 -27.73 -13.83
N THR A 158 -0.46 -28.03 -15.09
CA THR A 158 0.54 -27.30 -15.87
C THR A 158 0.12 -25.84 -16.10
N ALA A 159 -1.13 -25.62 -16.53
CA ALA A 159 -1.66 -24.26 -16.74
C ALA A 159 -1.62 -23.41 -15.46
N ILE A 160 -1.97 -23.99 -14.32
CA ILE A 160 -1.91 -23.31 -13.03
C ILE A 160 -0.48 -22.98 -12.60
N ILE A 161 0.48 -23.86 -12.86
CA ILE A 161 1.89 -23.56 -12.56
C ILE A 161 2.39 -22.39 -13.42
N GLU A 162 2.07 -22.36 -14.72
CA GLU A 162 2.44 -21.22 -15.58
C GLU A 162 1.75 -19.93 -15.15
N GLU A 163 0.49 -20.00 -14.71
CA GLU A 163 -0.23 -18.85 -14.18
C GLU A 163 0.47 -18.23 -12.96
N ILE A 164 0.93 -19.07 -12.04
CA ILE A 164 1.61 -18.60 -10.82
C ILE A 164 2.97 -18.02 -11.14
N ARG A 165 3.68 -18.56 -12.15
CA ARG A 165 4.93 -17.95 -12.62
C ARG A 165 4.69 -16.56 -13.21
N ARG A 166 3.58 -16.37 -13.95
CA ARG A 166 3.19 -15.04 -14.44
C ARG A 166 2.88 -14.08 -13.29
N GLU A 167 2.23 -14.56 -12.24
CA GLU A 167 1.99 -13.78 -11.02
C GLU A 167 3.30 -13.35 -10.35
N GLN A 168 4.23 -14.28 -10.16
CA GLN A 168 5.53 -14.00 -9.55
C GLN A 168 6.37 -13.03 -10.40
N ALA A 169 6.35 -13.20 -11.73
CA ALA A 169 7.02 -12.28 -12.65
C ALA A 169 6.42 -10.87 -12.60
N ALA A 170 5.09 -10.74 -12.44
CA ALA A 170 4.43 -9.45 -12.29
C ALA A 170 4.87 -8.73 -11.00
N ILE A 171 5.04 -9.47 -9.90
CA ILE A 171 5.57 -8.91 -8.65
C ILE A 171 7.02 -8.45 -8.85
N GLU A 172 7.86 -9.24 -9.51
CA GLU A 172 9.25 -8.89 -9.82
C GLU A 172 9.36 -7.64 -10.71
N SER A 173 8.53 -7.54 -11.75
CA SER A 173 8.44 -6.33 -12.58
C SER A 173 8.04 -5.11 -11.76
N ALA A 174 7.01 -5.25 -10.90
CA ALA A 174 6.57 -4.16 -10.02
C ALA A 174 7.66 -3.74 -9.01
N GLU A 175 8.41 -4.68 -8.45
CA GLU A 175 9.55 -4.41 -7.56
C GLU A 175 10.62 -3.54 -8.24
N LEU A 176 10.79 -3.70 -9.56
CA LEU A 176 11.71 -2.94 -10.41
C LEU A 176 11.12 -1.64 -10.98
N GLY A 177 9.86 -1.32 -10.66
CA GLY A 177 9.15 -0.15 -11.19
C GLY A 177 8.64 -0.31 -12.62
N ASP A 178 8.58 -1.52 -13.16
CA ASP A 178 7.88 -1.82 -14.42
C ASP A 178 6.44 -2.24 -14.12
N LEU A 179 5.50 -1.32 -14.32
CA LEU A 179 4.08 -1.51 -14.04
C LEU A 179 3.28 -1.97 -15.27
N THR A 180 3.92 -2.64 -16.23
CA THR A 180 3.23 -3.16 -17.42
C THR A 180 2.48 -4.47 -17.16
N GLY A 181 1.47 -4.75 -17.99
CA GLY A 181 0.71 -6.00 -17.92
C GLY A 181 0.01 -6.21 -16.57
N ARG A 182 0.34 -7.32 -15.89
CA ARG A 182 -0.25 -7.66 -14.58
C ARG A 182 0.42 -6.95 -13.41
N ALA A 183 1.64 -6.45 -13.59
CA ALA A 183 2.33 -5.65 -12.58
C ALA A 183 1.58 -4.33 -12.28
N ARG A 184 0.75 -3.87 -13.22
CA ARG A 184 -0.06 -2.65 -13.09
C ARG A 184 -0.96 -2.62 -11.85
N GLN A 185 -1.32 -3.76 -11.25
CA GLN A 185 -2.07 -3.75 -9.99
C GLN A 185 -1.34 -3.04 -8.84
N ALA A 186 -0.02 -2.90 -8.94
CA ALA A 186 0.79 -2.13 -7.99
C ALA A 186 0.36 -0.67 -7.85
N VAL A 187 -0.27 -0.07 -8.87
CA VAL A 187 -0.77 1.32 -8.80
C VAL A 187 -1.89 1.50 -7.76
N GLU A 188 -2.50 0.40 -7.29
CA GLU A 188 -3.51 0.43 -6.22
C GLU A 188 -2.97 -0.06 -4.87
N LEU A 189 -1.72 -0.50 -4.83
CA LEU A 189 -1.08 -1.01 -3.63
C LEU A 189 -0.24 0.08 -2.95
N SER A 190 -0.13 0.01 -1.64
CA SER A 190 0.76 0.87 -0.87
C SER A 190 1.96 0.06 -0.36
N ARG A 191 3.16 0.61 -0.57
CA ARG A 191 4.42 0.13 -0.01
C ARG A 191 5.20 1.33 0.51
N PRO A 192 5.88 1.23 1.67
CA PRO A 192 6.67 2.32 2.24
C PRO A 192 8.08 2.39 1.64
N ASP A 193 8.33 1.75 0.49
CA ASP A 193 9.62 1.69 -0.18
C ASP A 193 9.45 2.28 -1.58
N VAL A 194 10.21 3.32 -1.89
CA VAL A 194 10.01 4.14 -3.10
C VAL A 194 11.10 3.89 -4.13
N SER A 195 10.72 3.91 -5.41
CA SER A 195 11.68 3.76 -6.52
C SER A 195 12.15 5.13 -7.01
N PRO A 196 13.45 5.46 -6.94
CA PRO A 196 13.96 6.75 -7.43
C PRO A 196 13.63 7.03 -8.90
N ALA A 197 13.59 5.97 -9.74
CA ALA A 197 13.21 6.11 -11.14
C ALA A 197 11.73 6.50 -11.32
N GLN A 198 10.85 5.97 -10.46
CA GLN A 198 9.43 6.32 -10.45
C GLN A 198 9.19 7.71 -9.84
N VAL A 199 9.97 8.11 -8.82
CA VAL A 199 9.95 9.48 -8.27
C VAL A 199 10.31 10.49 -9.36
N GLN A 200 11.38 10.25 -10.11
CA GLN A 200 11.75 11.15 -11.22
C GLN A 200 10.70 11.17 -12.33
N ALA A 201 10.05 10.04 -12.64
CA ALA A 201 8.97 10.01 -13.62
C ALA A 201 7.74 10.82 -13.15
N ALA A 202 7.39 10.76 -11.86
CA ALA A 202 6.34 11.58 -11.27
C ALA A 202 6.70 13.07 -11.27
N ASP A 203 7.94 13.41 -10.92
CA ASP A 203 8.47 14.77 -10.99
C ASP A 203 8.41 15.34 -12.43
N ASP A 204 8.69 14.53 -13.45
CA ASP A 204 8.58 14.95 -14.85
C ASP A 204 7.13 15.21 -15.29
N LEU A 205 6.16 14.49 -14.72
CA LEU A 205 4.73 14.76 -14.93
C LEU A 205 4.28 16.05 -14.24
N LEU A 206 4.66 16.23 -12.97
CA LEU A 206 4.33 17.45 -12.20
C LEU A 206 5.02 18.70 -12.77
N ARG A 207 6.20 18.55 -13.38
CA ARG A 207 6.83 19.64 -14.13
C ARG A 207 5.99 20.08 -15.33
N GLN A 208 5.32 19.14 -15.99
CA GLN A 208 4.43 19.46 -17.12
C GLN A 208 3.12 20.08 -16.63
N ASP A 209 2.56 19.57 -15.54
CA ASP A 209 1.34 20.09 -14.92
C ASP A 209 1.43 19.97 -13.38
N PRO A 210 1.75 21.06 -12.66
CA PRO A 210 1.91 21.03 -11.21
C PRO A 210 0.64 20.66 -10.44
N LEU A 211 -0.54 20.82 -11.07
CA LEU A 211 -1.82 20.43 -10.48
C LEU A 211 -2.08 18.91 -10.59
N GLY A 212 -1.19 18.19 -11.27
CA GLY A 212 -1.23 16.75 -11.42
C GLY A 212 -2.02 16.28 -12.63
N SER A 213 -1.74 15.04 -13.04
CA SER A 213 -2.42 14.38 -14.15
C SER A 213 -2.88 12.98 -13.75
N ILE A 214 -3.79 12.39 -14.53
CA ILE A 214 -4.34 11.06 -14.23
C ILE A 214 -3.27 9.95 -14.26
N GLU A 215 -2.17 10.18 -14.99
CA GLU A 215 -1.03 9.27 -15.07
C GLU A 215 -0.35 9.05 -13.71
N LEU A 216 -0.36 10.04 -12.81
CA LEU A 216 0.16 9.90 -11.44
C LEU A 216 -0.56 8.79 -10.65
N PHE A 217 -1.83 8.53 -10.98
CA PHE A 217 -2.67 7.52 -10.33
C PHE A 217 -2.74 6.19 -11.09
N THR A 218 -2.32 6.15 -12.36
CA THR A 218 -2.63 5.04 -13.26
C THR A 218 -1.42 4.38 -13.90
N GLU A 219 -0.26 5.04 -13.90
CA GLU A 219 0.95 4.53 -14.55
C GLU A 219 2.17 4.47 -13.61
N LEU A 220 2.08 5.04 -12.41
CA LEU A 220 3.18 5.14 -11.45
C LEU A 220 2.85 4.50 -10.10
N ASP A 221 3.90 4.13 -9.37
CA ASP A 221 3.80 3.72 -7.96
C ASP A 221 3.29 4.91 -7.10
N PRO A 222 2.20 4.75 -6.32
CA PRO A 222 1.61 5.87 -5.59
C PRO A 222 2.52 6.47 -4.52
N ALA A 223 3.39 5.67 -3.89
CA ALA A 223 4.31 6.17 -2.87
C ALA A 223 5.40 7.03 -3.53
N SER A 224 5.94 6.59 -4.66
CA SER A 224 6.86 7.39 -5.48
C SER A 224 6.22 8.66 -6.02
N ALA A 225 4.96 8.61 -6.46
CA ALA A 225 4.21 9.79 -6.89
C ALA A 225 3.97 10.76 -5.73
N ALA A 226 3.65 10.27 -4.53
CA ALA A 226 3.49 11.10 -3.33
C ALA A 226 4.80 11.79 -2.91
N VAL A 227 5.97 11.15 -3.07
CA VAL A 227 7.27 11.81 -2.82
C VAL A 227 7.47 13.01 -3.73
N ALA A 228 7.20 12.85 -5.04
CA ALA A 228 7.26 13.97 -5.96
C ALA A 228 6.20 15.03 -5.61
N ALA A 229 4.96 14.64 -5.34
CA ALA A 229 3.90 15.58 -4.95
C ALA A 229 4.24 16.36 -3.66
N ALA A 230 4.93 15.76 -2.68
CA ALA A 230 5.37 16.45 -1.47
C ALA A 230 6.43 17.52 -1.77
N HIS A 231 7.38 17.23 -2.67
CA HIS A 231 8.34 18.23 -3.17
C HIS A 231 7.63 19.40 -3.87
N TRP A 232 6.67 19.09 -4.75
CA TRP A 232 5.91 20.09 -5.50
C TRP A 232 4.94 20.89 -4.62
N LEU A 233 4.37 20.28 -3.58
CA LEU A 233 3.58 20.97 -2.55
C LEU A 233 4.42 22.01 -1.82
N TYR A 234 5.66 21.67 -1.45
CA TYR A 234 6.56 22.61 -0.79
C TYR A 234 6.85 23.81 -1.70
N ALA A 235 7.20 23.58 -2.97
CA ALA A 235 7.42 24.64 -3.94
C ALA A 235 6.17 25.52 -4.15
N ALA A 236 4.99 24.90 -4.22
CA ALA A 236 3.72 25.60 -4.33
C ALA A 236 3.41 26.48 -3.10
N ALA A 237 3.70 25.96 -1.91
CA ALA A 237 3.49 26.69 -0.66
C ALA A 237 4.48 27.85 -0.49
N GLU A 238 5.74 27.72 -0.90
CA GLU A 238 6.70 28.84 -0.90
C GLU A 238 6.26 29.95 -1.87
N ALA A 239 5.87 29.60 -3.11
CA ALA A 239 5.41 30.59 -4.09
C ALA A 239 4.13 31.33 -3.63
N ALA A 240 3.14 30.60 -3.10
CA ALA A 240 1.93 31.21 -2.57
C ALA A 240 2.19 31.99 -1.27
N GLY A 241 3.06 31.48 -0.40
CA GLY A 241 3.43 32.12 0.86
C GLY A 241 4.18 33.43 0.66
N GLU A 242 5.09 33.51 -0.32
CA GLU A 242 5.78 34.77 -0.66
C GLU A 242 4.77 35.84 -1.11
N LEU A 243 3.83 35.48 -1.99
CA LEU A 243 2.81 36.41 -2.49
C LEU A 243 1.83 36.85 -1.39
N ALA A 244 1.43 35.95 -0.51
CA ALA A 244 0.48 36.21 0.59
C ALA A 244 1.14 36.76 1.87
N GLU A 245 2.48 36.91 1.90
CA GLU A 245 3.26 37.25 3.10
C GLU A 245 3.03 36.29 4.29
N LEU A 246 2.86 34.99 4.01
CA LEU A 246 2.63 33.94 5.01
C LEU A 246 3.83 33.00 5.15
N ALA A 247 3.94 32.36 6.31
CA ALA A 247 4.87 31.25 6.46
C ALA A 247 4.37 30.05 5.66
N THR A 248 5.29 29.29 5.05
CA THR A 248 5.01 28.11 4.22
C THR A 248 4.03 27.14 4.87
N VAL A 249 4.16 26.90 6.18
CA VAL A 249 3.32 25.97 6.95
C VAL A 249 1.88 26.45 7.17
N ASP A 250 1.63 27.76 7.07
CA ASP A 250 0.32 28.37 7.32
C ASP A 250 -0.53 28.47 6.04
N VAL A 251 0.08 28.30 4.85
CA VAL A 251 -0.54 28.49 3.53
C VAL A 251 -1.80 27.66 3.35
N ILE A 252 -1.77 26.37 3.71
CA ILE A 252 -2.91 25.47 3.50
C ILE A 252 -4.08 25.81 4.43
N ALA A 253 -3.77 26.23 5.67
CA ALA A 253 -4.80 26.64 6.61
C ALA A 253 -5.51 27.92 6.16
N GLU A 254 -4.77 28.88 5.57
CA GLU A 254 -5.38 30.07 4.98
C GLU A 254 -6.19 29.74 3.71
N ALA A 255 -5.70 28.82 2.87
CA ALA A 255 -6.42 28.40 1.68
C ALA A 255 -7.78 27.73 1.99
N ASP A 256 -7.91 27.04 3.13
CA ASP A 256 -9.17 26.42 3.59
C ASP A 256 -10.31 27.43 3.80
N ASP A 257 -9.97 28.68 4.15
CA ASP A 257 -10.95 29.75 4.30
C ASP A 257 -11.52 30.23 2.94
N ILE A 258 -10.85 29.90 1.82
CA ILE A 258 -11.30 30.19 0.45
C ILE A 258 -12.19 29.05 -0.08
N GLU A 259 -11.68 27.82 -0.03
CA GLU A 259 -12.39 26.59 -0.39
C GLU A 259 -12.03 25.53 0.63
N ALA A 260 -12.99 24.72 1.09
CA ALA A 260 -12.72 23.69 2.09
C ALA A 260 -11.73 22.63 1.54
N LEU A 261 -10.64 22.37 2.27
CA LEU A 261 -9.51 21.53 1.87
C LEU A 261 -9.13 20.50 2.95
N PRO A 262 -8.43 19.42 2.58
CA PRO A 262 -7.79 18.54 3.56
C PRO A 262 -6.58 19.25 4.19
N VAL A 263 -6.76 19.93 5.33
CA VAL A 263 -5.69 20.74 5.95
C VAL A 263 -4.64 19.90 6.69
N GLU A 264 -5.06 18.84 7.41
CA GLU A 264 -4.19 18.17 8.40
C GLU A 264 -2.92 17.56 7.77
N ILE A 265 -3.03 16.91 6.61
CA ILE A 265 -1.92 16.17 6.01
C ILE A 265 -0.94 17.07 5.24
N PRO A 266 -1.38 17.94 4.33
CA PRO A 266 -0.50 18.87 3.63
C PRO A 266 0.25 19.79 4.61
N THR A 267 -0.42 20.32 5.64
CA THR A 267 0.25 21.14 6.68
C THR A 267 1.32 20.34 7.41
N LEU A 268 1.05 19.11 7.84
CA LEU A 268 2.05 18.25 8.49
C LEU A 268 3.26 17.99 7.59
N VAL A 269 3.03 17.76 6.29
CA VAL A 269 4.11 17.53 5.33
C VAL A 269 4.97 18.78 5.21
N LEU A 270 4.36 19.96 5.06
CA LEU A 270 5.07 21.24 5.04
C LEU A 270 5.86 21.47 6.34
N GLU A 271 5.28 21.21 7.51
CA GLU A 271 5.97 21.32 8.81
C GLU A 271 7.25 20.49 8.86
N ARG A 272 7.19 19.22 8.42
CA ARG A 272 8.34 18.32 8.42
C ARG A 272 9.40 18.72 7.39
N LEU A 273 8.98 19.16 6.20
CA LEU A 273 9.89 19.66 5.16
C LEU A 273 10.59 20.96 5.58
N THR A 274 9.88 21.91 6.20
CA THR A 274 10.47 23.12 6.79
C THR A 274 11.42 22.79 7.95
N ALA A 275 11.17 21.71 8.69
CA ALA A 275 12.10 21.20 9.71
C ALA A 275 13.37 20.53 9.13
N GLY A 276 13.46 20.39 7.81
CA GLY A 276 14.63 19.87 7.09
C GLY A 276 14.59 18.37 6.80
N GLU A 277 13.44 17.71 7.00
CA GLU A 277 13.26 16.33 6.56
C GLU A 277 13.13 16.25 5.02
N THR A 278 13.48 15.10 4.43
CA THR A 278 13.34 14.91 2.99
C THR A 278 11.90 14.51 2.63
N PRO A 279 11.40 14.81 1.41
CA PRO A 279 10.12 14.29 0.92
C PRO A 279 10.01 12.77 1.01
N THR A 280 11.10 12.06 0.73
CA THR A 280 11.21 10.61 0.87
C THR A 280 10.92 10.15 2.30
N ASP A 281 11.62 10.70 3.29
CA ASP A 281 11.46 10.33 4.70
C ASP A 281 10.04 10.63 5.19
N VAL A 282 9.51 11.81 4.86
CA VAL A 282 8.17 12.23 5.28
C VAL A 282 7.10 11.29 4.75
N VAL A 283 7.13 11.00 3.44
CA VAL A 283 6.11 10.17 2.78
C VAL A 283 6.21 8.71 3.22
N THR A 284 7.41 8.15 3.29
CA THR A 284 7.60 6.74 3.68
C THR A 284 7.17 6.50 5.12
N ASP A 285 7.45 7.43 6.03
CA ASP A 285 6.99 7.37 7.42
C ASP A 285 5.47 7.41 7.55
N LEU A 286 4.79 8.34 6.84
CA LEU A 286 3.34 8.47 6.90
C LEU A 286 2.63 7.22 6.35
N ILE A 287 3.13 6.69 5.23
CA ILE A 287 2.61 5.45 4.64
C ILE A 287 2.86 4.28 5.60
N ALA A 288 4.05 4.14 6.16
CA ALA A 288 4.39 3.08 7.11
C ALA A 288 3.51 3.12 8.37
N GLU A 289 3.22 4.32 8.89
CA GLU A 289 2.34 4.51 10.03
C GLU A 289 0.92 3.99 9.75
N ALA A 290 0.35 4.40 8.62
CA ALA A 290 -1.00 4.01 8.21
C ALA A 290 -1.11 2.51 7.89
N MET A 291 -0.08 1.94 7.24
CA MET A 291 0.01 0.51 7.02
C MET A 291 0.06 -0.27 8.33
N ALA A 292 0.86 0.16 9.31
CA ALA A 292 0.89 -0.47 10.63
C ALA A 292 -0.50 -0.45 11.32
N VAL A 293 -1.25 0.65 11.18
CA VAL A 293 -2.63 0.75 11.68
C VAL A 293 -3.56 -0.23 10.98
N SER A 294 -3.41 -0.44 9.66
CA SER A 294 -4.17 -1.43 8.90
C SER A 294 -3.96 -2.87 9.42
N GLU A 295 -2.78 -3.14 9.97
CA GLU A 295 -2.40 -4.42 10.57
C GLU A 295 -2.83 -4.55 12.04
N GLY A 296 -3.50 -3.54 12.59
CA GLY A 296 -3.96 -3.51 13.98
C GLY A 296 -2.88 -3.08 14.98
N HIS A 297 -1.79 -2.47 14.52
CA HIS A 297 -0.77 -1.87 15.38
C HIS A 297 -1.06 -0.39 15.65
N VAL A 298 -0.52 0.13 16.75
CA VAL A 298 -0.55 1.58 17.07
C VAL A 298 0.92 2.03 17.19
N PRO A 299 1.53 2.50 16.10
CA PRO A 299 2.97 2.78 16.07
C PRO A 299 3.37 3.94 16.99
N ASN A 300 2.55 4.98 17.10
CA ASN A 300 2.78 6.13 17.97
C ASN A 300 1.64 6.33 18.99
N PRO A 301 1.56 5.50 20.04
CA PRO A 301 0.46 5.57 21.00
C PRO A 301 0.44 6.91 21.76
N TRP A 302 1.60 7.53 21.97
CA TRP A 302 1.69 8.82 22.67
C TRP A 302 1.28 9.99 21.78
N GLY A 303 1.59 9.95 20.48
CA GLY A 303 1.09 10.93 19.51
C GLY A 303 -0.43 10.88 19.38
N VAL A 304 -1.02 9.68 19.39
CA VAL A 304 -2.48 9.52 19.46
C VAL A 304 -3.06 10.16 20.72
N VAL A 305 -2.45 9.92 21.89
CA VAL A 305 -2.88 10.54 23.15
C VAL A 305 -2.75 12.06 23.11
N ALA A 306 -1.66 12.58 22.53
CA ALA A 306 -1.45 14.03 22.38
C ALA A 306 -2.53 14.66 21.49
N ARG A 307 -2.82 14.08 20.31
CA ARG A 307 -3.87 14.58 19.42
C ARG A 307 -5.26 14.57 20.07
N VAL A 308 -5.58 13.52 20.84
CA VAL A 308 -6.82 13.48 21.63
C VAL A 308 -6.83 14.60 22.68
N ALA A 309 -5.70 14.85 23.35
CA ALA A 309 -5.57 15.95 24.32
C ALA A 309 -5.72 17.33 23.66
N ASP A 310 -5.25 17.50 22.42
CA ASP A 310 -5.40 18.75 21.67
C ASP A 310 -6.87 19.01 21.29
N ILE A 311 -7.59 17.99 20.81
CA ILE A 311 -9.04 18.08 20.55
C ILE A 311 -9.78 18.49 21.85
N GLU A 312 -9.40 17.88 22.97
CA GLU A 312 -9.94 18.17 24.29
C GLU A 312 -9.63 19.60 24.77
N GLU A 313 -8.44 20.11 24.47
CA GLU A 313 -8.04 21.48 24.77
C GLU A 313 -8.81 22.48 23.91
N GLN A 314 -8.88 22.25 22.59
CA GLN A 314 -9.61 23.11 21.66
C GLN A 314 -11.10 23.17 22.01
N ALA A 315 -11.71 22.03 22.32
CA ALA A 315 -13.10 21.98 22.77
C ALA A 315 -13.33 22.85 24.02
N ARG A 316 -12.37 22.86 24.96
CA ARG A 316 -12.45 23.69 26.17
C ARG A 316 -12.24 25.18 25.86
N LYS A 317 -11.24 25.50 25.04
CA LYS A 317 -10.90 26.88 24.64
C LYS A 317 -12.07 27.56 23.93
N HIS A 318 -12.77 26.83 23.07
CA HIS A 318 -13.89 27.35 22.28
C HIS A 318 -15.27 27.14 22.92
N ASN A 319 -15.33 26.67 24.19
CA ASN A 319 -16.58 26.38 24.92
C ASN A 319 -17.54 25.46 24.12
N VAL A 320 -16.98 24.48 23.43
CA VAL A 320 -17.73 23.50 22.64
C VAL A 320 -18.57 22.64 23.60
N ASP A 321 -19.84 22.41 23.25
CA ASP A 321 -20.74 21.64 24.09
C ASP A 321 -20.38 20.13 24.12
N GLY A 322 -20.95 19.40 25.09
CA GLY A 322 -20.62 17.99 25.28
C GLY A 322 -20.99 17.09 24.10
N ALA A 323 -22.02 17.46 23.33
CA ALA A 323 -22.47 16.69 22.18
C ALA A 323 -21.52 16.86 20.99
N THR A 324 -21.12 18.10 20.70
CA THR A 324 -20.17 18.43 19.63
C THR A 324 -18.79 17.87 19.95
N ARG A 325 -18.36 17.95 21.22
CA ARG A 325 -17.11 17.30 21.67
C ARG A 325 -17.14 15.78 21.47
N ALA A 326 -18.25 15.13 21.79
CA ALA A 326 -18.39 13.69 21.57
C ALA A 326 -18.37 13.33 20.07
N ALA A 327 -18.93 14.18 19.21
CA ALA A 327 -18.86 14.02 17.76
C ALA A 327 -17.41 14.13 17.25
N LEU A 328 -16.65 15.14 17.67
CA LEU A 328 -15.23 15.30 17.31
C LEU A 328 -14.38 14.08 17.70
N LEU A 329 -14.59 13.53 18.90
CA LEU A 329 -13.90 12.32 19.34
C LEU A 329 -14.37 11.06 18.61
N ALA A 330 -15.62 11.02 18.15
CA ALA A 330 -16.14 9.91 17.35
C ALA A 330 -15.57 9.89 15.93
N GLU A 331 -15.18 11.05 15.41
CA GLU A 331 -14.53 11.21 14.10
C GLU A 331 -13.01 11.00 14.16
N PHE A 332 -12.43 10.93 15.37
CA PHE A 332 -10.99 10.72 15.56
C PHE A 332 -10.51 9.41 14.94
N ARG A 333 -9.51 9.52 14.06
CA ARG A 333 -8.84 8.38 13.43
C ARG A 333 -7.44 8.19 14.02
N ILE A 334 -7.09 6.92 14.29
CA ILE A 334 -5.77 6.55 14.81
C ILE A 334 -4.69 6.93 13.79
N SER A 335 -4.89 6.56 12.52
CA SER A 335 -4.05 7.03 11.41
C SER A 335 -4.63 8.32 10.82
N ARG A 336 -3.76 9.20 10.33
CA ARG A 336 -4.15 10.38 9.55
C ARG A 336 -4.65 9.99 8.15
N LEU A 337 -3.97 9.02 7.53
CA LEU A 337 -4.33 8.50 6.21
C LEU A 337 -5.36 7.36 6.31
N ASP A 338 -6.06 7.10 5.22
CA ASP A 338 -6.85 5.87 5.02
C ASP A 338 -5.89 4.66 5.07
N PRO A 339 -5.96 3.83 6.12
CA PRO A 339 -5.06 2.69 6.28
C PRO A 339 -5.25 1.61 5.19
N THR A 340 -6.34 1.66 4.41
CA THR A 340 -6.59 0.72 3.32
C THR A 340 -5.95 1.10 1.99
N ARG A 341 -5.50 2.35 1.84
CA ARG A 341 -4.88 2.89 0.60
C ARG A 341 -3.96 4.09 0.88
N PRO A 342 -3.05 4.01 1.87
CA PRO A 342 -2.40 5.20 2.42
C PRO A 342 -1.57 6.00 1.42
N ALA A 343 -0.92 5.34 0.46
CA ALA A 343 -0.12 6.05 -0.53
C ALA A 343 -0.98 6.85 -1.52
N LEU A 344 -2.13 6.31 -1.95
CA LEU A 344 -3.07 7.01 -2.83
C LEU A 344 -3.80 8.14 -2.09
N ASP A 345 -4.21 7.90 -0.85
CA ASP A 345 -4.83 8.90 0.02
C ASP A 345 -3.88 10.09 0.25
N LEU A 346 -2.60 9.82 0.52
CA LEU A 346 -1.58 10.85 0.66
C LEU A 346 -1.37 11.62 -0.65
N LEU A 347 -1.28 10.94 -1.79
CA LEU A 347 -1.12 11.60 -3.09
C LEU A 347 -2.30 12.55 -3.39
N GLU A 348 -3.54 12.12 -3.12
CA GLU A 348 -4.73 12.97 -3.30
C GLU A 348 -4.65 14.23 -2.41
N ASP A 349 -4.40 14.06 -1.11
CA ASP A 349 -4.29 15.18 -0.17
C ASP A 349 -3.18 16.16 -0.56
N LEU A 350 -2.03 15.66 -1.04
CA LEU A 350 -0.92 16.51 -1.48
C LEU A 350 -1.27 17.33 -2.72
N LEU A 351 -1.94 16.73 -3.71
CA LEU A 351 -2.37 17.45 -4.92
C LEU A 351 -3.49 18.45 -4.60
N ASP A 352 -4.41 18.11 -3.70
CA ASP A 352 -5.41 19.06 -3.19
C ASP A 352 -4.74 20.22 -2.43
N GLY A 353 -3.65 19.94 -1.70
CA GLY A 353 -2.80 20.97 -1.09
C GLY A 353 -2.17 21.93 -2.12
N ILE A 354 -1.63 21.40 -3.22
CA ILE A 354 -1.09 22.24 -4.32
C ILE A 354 -2.20 23.10 -4.93
N ARG A 355 -3.39 22.54 -5.12
CA ARG A 355 -4.57 23.30 -5.58
C ARG A 355 -4.95 24.38 -4.56
N GLY A 356 -4.84 24.11 -3.27
CA GLY A 356 -5.02 25.11 -2.21
C GLY A 356 -4.04 26.28 -2.32
N CYS A 357 -2.76 25.99 -2.58
CA CYS A 357 -1.76 27.03 -2.84
C CYS A 357 -2.13 27.91 -4.05
N LEU A 358 -2.65 27.30 -5.13
CA LEU A 358 -3.14 28.06 -6.29
C LEU A 358 -4.30 28.99 -5.91
N LEU A 359 -5.28 28.50 -5.13
CA LEU A 359 -6.42 29.32 -4.71
C LEU A 359 -5.95 30.56 -3.93
N LEU A 360 -5.02 30.36 -2.99
CA LEU A 360 -4.45 31.46 -2.21
C LEU A 360 -3.66 32.43 -3.09
N TYR A 361 -2.86 31.90 -4.02
CA TYR A 361 -2.07 32.71 -4.95
C TYR A 361 -2.98 33.58 -5.84
N VAL A 362 -4.07 33.01 -6.37
CA VAL A 362 -5.06 33.74 -7.19
C VAL A 362 -5.74 34.84 -6.39
N GLU A 363 -6.10 34.59 -5.12
CA GLU A 363 -6.74 35.59 -4.26
C GLU A 363 -5.83 36.80 -3.98
N HIS A 364 -4.51 36.58 -3.89
CA HIS A 364 -3.53 37.63 -3.59
C HIS A 364 -2.87 38.27 -4.82
N SER A 365 -3.04 37.69 -6.01
CA SER A 365 -2.44 38.21 -7.23
C SER A 365 -3.24 39.38 -7.81
N ALA A 366 -2.53 40.46 -8.15
CA ALA A 366 -3.09 41.61 -8.87
C ALA A 366 -2.81 41.55 -10.39
N GLU A 367 -2.18 40.47 -10.87
CA GLU A 367 -1.71 40.34 -12.24
C GLU A 367 -2.75 39.71 -13.18
N ASP A 368 -2.54 39.90 -14.49
CA ASP A 368 -3.33 39.20 -15.51
C ASP A 368 -2.86 37.74 -15.59
N ALA A 369 -3.82 36.80 -15.65
CA ALA A 369 -3.59 35.34 -15.74
C ALA A 369 -2.82 34.71 -14.56
N PRO A 370 -3.30 34.88 -13.30
CA PRO A 370 -2.60 34.44 -12.09
C PRO A 370 -2.32 32.93 -12.05
N GLU A 371 -3.17 32.10 -12.68
CA GLU A 371 -2.94 30.66 -12.79
C GLU A 371 -1.67 30.31 -13.59
N THR A 372 -1.37 31.08 -14.64
CA THR A 372 -0.17 30.85 -15.46
C THR A 372 1.07 31.26 -14.68
N ASN A 373 1.01 32.39 -13.96
CA ASN A 373 2.13 32.90 -13.18
C ASN A 373 2.44 31.96 -12.01
N PHE A 374 1.41 31.46 -11.31
CA PHE A 374 1.58 30.41 -10.31
C PHE A 374 2.33 29.20 -10.86
N ILE A 375 1.92 28.66 -12.02
CA ILE A 375 2.59 27.50 -12.62
C ILE A 375 4.08 27.79 -12.93
N GLU A 376 4.40 29.00 -13.40
CA GLU A 376 5.78 29.41 -13.68
C GLU A 376 6.61 29.54 -12.40
N ASP A 377 6.06 30.18 -11.37
CA ASP A 377 6.73 30.38 -10.08
C ASP A 377 6.97 29.05 -9.35
N VAL A 378 5.97 28.17 -9.31
CA VAL A 378 6.11 26.84 -8.70
C VAL A 378 7.18 26.01 -9.42
N ARG A 379 7.26 26.08 -10.75
CA ARG A 379 8.33 25.40 -11.50
C ARG A 379 9.70 25.95 -11.16
N ALA A 380 9.83 27.27 -11.06
CA ALA A 380 11.09 27.90 -10.70
C ALA A 380 11.54 27.46 -9.30
N GLU A 381 10.64 27.50 -8.32
CA GLU A 381 10.93 27.09 -6.94
C GLU A 381 11.26 25.59 -6.85
N ALA A 382 10.54 24.74 -7.57
CA ALA A 382 10.80 23.30 -7.62
C ALA A 382 12.15 22.98 -8.28
N ASP A 383 12.52 23.66 -9.37
CA ASP A 383 13.79 23.43 -10.05
C ASP A 383 14.98 23.96 -9.23
N ASP A 384 14.82 25.06 -8.48
CA ASP A 384 15.85 25.61 -7.58
C ASP A 384 16.12 24.71 -6.37
N ASN A 385 15.12 23.95 -5.92
CA ASN A 385 15.21 23.02 -4.79
C ASN A 385 15.30 21.55 -5.19
N ARG A 386 15.64 21.25 -6.45
CA ARG A 386 15.68 19.87 -6.97
C ARG A 386 16.56 18.91 -6.18
N ASP A 387 17.61 19.41 -5.53
CA ASP A 387 18.49 18.62 -4.66
C ASP A 387 17.76 18.04 -3.43
N ARG A 388 16.56 18.55 -3.10
CA ARG A 388 15.72 18.06 -2.00
C ARG A 388 14.81 16.90 -2.40
N LEU A 389 14.73 16.52 -3.69
CA LEU A 389 13.77 15.52 -4.17
C LEU A 389 14.04 14.09 -3.64
N LEU A 390 15.29 13.75 -3.27
CA LEU A 390 15.68 12.40 -2.83
C LEU A 390 16.37 12.36 -1.48
#